data_AF-A0A7V4A0Y9-F1
#
_entry.id   AF-A0A7V4A0Y9-F1
#
_cell.length_a   1.000
_cell.length_b   1.000
_cell.length_c   1.000
_cell.angle_alpha   90.00
_cell.angle_beta   90.00
_cell.angle_gamma   90.00
#
_symmetry.space_group_name_H-M   'P 1'
#
loop_
_entity.id
_entity.type
_entity.pdbx_description
1 polymer ?
#
loop_
_entity_poly.entity_id
_entity_poly.type
_entity_poly.pdbx_seq_one_letter_code
_entity_poly.pdbx_strand_id
1 'polypeptide(L)' 'LEDRGVVEGLYAVKALMAWKEKAGVELPIAEAVYRVAYEGLDPLKALSALMAREPKPE' A
#
# COMPACT_ATOMS: atom_id res chain seq x y z
N LEU A 1 17.29 16.53 21.24
CA LEU A 1 17.00 15.79 20.00
C LEU A 1 15.62 15.21 20.21
N GLU A 2 14.62 15.80 19.55
CA GLU A 2 13.22 15.35 19.61
C GLU A 2 13.11 13.84 19.36
N ASP A 3 12.13 13.25 20.06
CA ASP A 3 11.75 11.84 20.02
C ASP A 3 11.49 11.40 18.57
N ARG A 4 12.48 10.74 17.93
CA ARG A 4 12.34 10.21 16.57
C ARG A 4 11.54 8.90 16.64
N GLY A 5 10.22 9.01 16.58
CA GLY A 5 9.31 7.88 16.49
C GLY A 5 9.54 7.04 15.22
N VAL A 6 9.28 5.73 15.34
CA VAL A 6 9.31 4.80 14.20
C VAL A 6 7.98 4.88 13.44
N VAL A 7 8.03 4.92 12.11
CA VAL A 7 6.83 4.81 11.26
C VAL A 7 6.57 3.34 10.96
N GLU A 8 5.90 2.65 11.87
CA GLU A 8 5.62 1.20 11.78
C GLU A 8 4.88 0.81 10.49
N GLY A 9 4.01 1.69 9.99
CA GLY A 9 3.25 1.48 8.76
C GLY A 9 4.13 1.21 7.52
N LEU A 10 5.33 1.76 7.45
CA LEU A 10 6.27 1.50 6.35
C LEU A 10 6.76 0.04 6.38
N TYR A 11 7.09 -0.47 7.56
CA TYR A 11 7.51 -1.86 7.73
C TYR A 11 6.35 -2.82 7.47
N ALA A 12 5.17 -2.50 8.00
CA ALA A 12 3.96 -3.29 7.81
C ALA A 12 3.59 -3.41 6.31
N VAL A 13 3.58 -2.30 5.57
CA VAL A 13 3.21 -2.33 4.14
C VAL A 13 4.23 -3.10 3.31
N LYS A 14 5.52 -3.01 3.65
CA LYS A 14 6.58 -3.80 3.01
C LYS A 14 6.41 -5.30 3.28
N ALA A 15 6.08 -5.68 4.51
CA ALA A 15 5.79 -7.07 4.87
C ALA A 15 4.55 -7.61 4.15
N LEU A 16 3.52 -6.78 3.99
CA LEU A 16 2.30 -7.14 3.26
C LEU A 16 2.57 -7.44 1.78
N MET A 17 3.52 -6.78 1.12
CA MET A 17 3.90 -7.13 -0.26
C MET A 17 4.49 -8.54 -0.34
N ALA A 18 5.34 -8.92 0.62
CA ALA A 18 5.87 -10.29 0.66
C ALA A 18 4.78 -11.33 0.99
N TRP A 19 3.81 -10.98 1.84
CA TRP A 19 2.69 -11.86 2.16
C TRP A 19 1.71 -12.00 0.99
N LYS A 20 1.42 -10.91 0.26
CA LYS A 20 0.60 -10.89 -0.95
C LYS A 20 1.04 -11.97 -1.93
N GLU A 21 2.33 -12.00 -2.27
CA GLU A 21 2.91 -12.99 -3.18
C GLU A 21 2.77 -14.42 -2.66
N LYS A 22 2.94 -14.64 -1.35
CA LYS A 22 2.81 -15.97 -0.73
C LYS A 22 1.37 -16.46 -0.67
N ALA A 23 0.43 -15.56 -0.39
CA ALA A 23 -0.98 -15.87 -0.19
C ALA A 23 -1.78 -15.87 -1.50
N GLY A 24 -1.23 -15.30 -2.59
CA GLY A 24 -1.91 -15.20 -3.87
C GLY A 24 -3.18 -14.32 -3.82
N VAL A 25 -3.20 -13.34 -2.92
CA VAL A 25 -4.34 -12.42 -2.73
C VAL A 25 -4.00 -11.01 -3.22
N GLU A 26 -5.01 -10.22 -3.50
CA GLU A 26 -4.84 -8.80 -3.79
C GLU A 26 -4.95 -7.98 -2.51
N LEU A 27 -4.13 -6.95 -2.37
CA LEU A 27 -4.19 -5.97 -1.28
C LEU A 27 -4.21 -4.54 -1.82
N PRO A 28 -5.24 -4.12 -2.56
CA PRO A 28 -5.16 -2.91 -3.38
C PRO A 28 -4.78 -1.65 -2.61
N ILE A 29 -5.27 -1.50 -1.37
CA ILE A 29 -4.95 -0.35 -0.51
C ILE A 29 -3.49 -0.40 -0.06
N ALA A 30 -3.01 -1.56 0.42
CA ALA A 30 -1.63 -1.71 0.86
C ALA A 30 -0.65 -1.56 -0.32
N GLU A 31 -1.02 -2.06 -1.49
CA GLU A 31 -0.25 -1.91 -2.73
C GLU A 31 -0.15 -0.44 -3.15
N ALA A 32 -1.25 0.32 -3.07
CA ALA A 32 -1.24 1.75 -3.34
C ALA A 32 -0.34 2.50 -2.35
N VAL A 33 -0.43 2.20 -1.05
CA VAL A 33 0.44 2.79 -0.01
C VAL A 33 1.91 2.44 -0.26
N TYR A 34 2.22 1.19 -0.62
CA TYR A 34 3.58 0.76 -0.94
C TYR A 34 4.14 1.56 -2.12
N ARG A 35 3.38 1.69 -3.21
CA ARG A 35 3.80 2.46 -4.40
C ARG A 35 4.05 3.93 -4.09
N VAL A 36 3.23 4.55 -3.25
CA VAL A 36 3.46 5.94 -2.80
C VAL A 36 4.72 6.03 -1.96
N ALA A 37 4.86 5.16 -0.95
CA ALA A 37 5.92 5.25 0.04
C ALA A 37 7.31 4.78 -0.46
N TYR A 38 7.36 3.82 -1.37
CA TYR A 38 8.60 3.18 -1.84
C TYR A 38 8.91 3.42 -3.32
N GLU A 39 7.90 3.71 -4.15
CA GLU A 39 8.07 3.89 -5.60
C GLU A 39 7.84 5.34 -6.06
N GLY A 40 7.52 6.25 -5.14
CA GLY A 40 7.33 7.68 -5.44
C GLY A 40 6.08 7.97 -6.27
N LEU A 41 5.09 7.08 -6.27
CA LEU A 41 3.82 7.34 -6.91
C LEU A 41 3.12 8.55 -6.26
N ASP A 42 2.59 9.44 -7.09
CA ASP A 42 1.74 10.54 -6.62
C ASP A 42 0.49 10.00 -5.87
N PRO A 43 0.22 10.45 -4.63
CA PRO A 43 -0.90 9.96 -3.84
C PRO A 43 -2.28 10.15 -4.48
N LEU A 44 -2.49 11.25 -5.21
CA LEU A 44 -3.75 11.50 -5.91
C LEU A 44 -3.93 10.52 -7.06
N LYS A 45 -2.86 10.20 -7.80
CA LYS A 45 -2.91 9.14 -8.82
C LYS A 45 -3.21 7.77 -8.20
N ALA A 46 -2.63 7.46 -7.04
CA ALA A 46 -2.90 6.22 -6.32
C ALA A 46 -4.38 6.13 -5.93
N LEU A 47 -4.93 7.21 -5.39
CA LEU A 47 -6.33 7.31 -4.99
C LEU A 47 -7.27 7.20 -6.20
N SER A 48 -7.01 7.92 -7.29
CA SER A 48 -7.82 7.83 -8.51
C SER A 48 -7.85 6.40 -9.06
N ALA A 49 -6.72 5.69 -9.05
CA ALA A 49 -6.67 4.29 -9.49
C ALA A 49 -7.49 3.37 -8.57
N LEU A 50 -7.47 3.59 -7.25
CA LEU A 50 -8.29 2.82 -6.31
C LEU A 50 -9.80 3.03 -6.54
N MET A 51 -10.21 4.27 -6.79
CA MET A 51 -11.62 4.63 -7.03
C MET A 51 -12.12 4.14 -8.39
N ALA A 52 -11.23 3.96 -9.37
CA ALA A 52 -11.57 3.45 -10.70
C ALA A 52 -11.64 1.92 -10.79
N ARG A 53 -11.36 1.19 -9.70
CA ARG A 53 -11.38 -0.28 -9.70
C ARG A 53 -12.81 -0.80 -9.86
N GLU A 54 -12.96 -1.88 -10.61
CA GLU A 54 -14.24 -2.59 -10.68
C GLU A 54 -14.64 -3.16 -9.30
N PRO A 55 -15.92 -3.06 -8.92
CA PRO A 55 -16.41 -3.71 -7.72
C PRO A 55 -16.25 -5.23 -7.86
N LYS A 56 -15.86 -5.90 -6.77
CA LYS A 56 -15.85 -7.36 -6.74
C LYS A 56 -17.30 -7.86 -6.73
N PRO A 57 -17.61 -8.95 -7.46
CA PRO A 57 -18.90 -9.63 -7.30
C PRO A 57 -19.12 -10.00 -5.83
N GLU A 58 -20.35 -9.83 -5.33
CA GLU A 58 -20.76 -10.29 -4.00
C GLU A 58 -20.89 -11.82 -3.93
#